data_AF-A0A7S3RFS6-F1
#
_entry.id   AF-A0A7S3RFS6-F1
#
_cell.length_a   1.000
_cell.length_b   1.000
_cell.length_c   1.000
_cell.angle_alpha   90.00
_cell.angle_beta   90.00
_cell.angle_gamma   90.00
#
_symmetry.space_group_name_H-M   'P 1'
#
loop_
_entity.id
_entity.type
_entity.pdbx_description
1 polymer ?
#
loop_
_entity_poly.entity_id
_entity_poly.type
_entity_poly.pdbx_seq_one_letter_code
_entity_poly.pdbx_strand_id
1 'polypeptide(L)'
;PFLRGEQHGKDLDTLIADAEKIATKVHTALTEAQSLVAKRMIEVARFTEGPAKSVKEEIDMLQKRMEDGRERLQQFRASTAERKRTHLLEDVDTKVTAAEAEVQKMAQATQALNSIGLPGEAAAEGAQDVVEQASLVERAAQASIVAARKHLLLRTTELKKLAMAGAHSGSELGRLQTRVNSMQQDMTKLRTTTKDAEERLRVKQLNAELAMRVHVSEAEVDKVAAAVAPKGDEAVSAETVERLDKVMSSATAKISATSTLLDVKLKTASGILKEELSAMRAKVTRAEKKLA
;
A
#
# COMPACT_ATOMS: atom_id res chain seq x y z
N PRO A 1 -33.23 -20.65 12.53
CA PRO A 1 -32.79 -20.65 13.95
C PRO A 1 -31.35 -21.15 14.18
N PHE A 2 -30.84 -22.10 13.40
CA PHE A 2 -29.55 -22.78 13.66
C PHE A 2 -28.26 -21.97 13.44
N LEU A 3 -28.32 -20.69 13.07
CA LEU A 3 -27.14 -19.88 12.75
C LEU A 3 -27.23 -18.44 13.31
N ARG A 4 -28.02 -18.22 14.38
CA ARG A 4 -28.17 -16.90 15.03
C ARG A 4 -27.42 -16.77 16.37
N GLY A 5 -26.66 -17.78 16.78
CA GLY A 5 -25.84 -17.72 17.98
C GLY A 5 -24.37 -17.93 17.61
N GLU A 6 -23.49 -17.17 18.25
CA GLU A 6 -22.03 -17.27 18.16
C GLU A 6 -21.56 -18.73 18.30
N GLN A 7 -21.47 -19.47 17.19
CA GLN A 7 -20.91 -20.81 17.20
C GLN A 7 -19.39 -20.70 17.13
N HIS A 8 -18.78 -20.69 18.30
CA HIS A 8 -17.35 -20.90 18.47
C HIS A 8 -16.98 -22.28 17.88
N GLY A 9 -16.32 -22.31 16.73
CA GLY A 9 -15.52 -23.45 16.29
C GLY A 9 -15.66 -23.91 14.83
N LYS A 10 -16.70 -23.53 14.08
CA LYS A 10 -16.78 -23.81 12.64
C LYS A 10 -16.76 -22.52 11.83
N ASP A 11 -15.82 -22.43 10.90
CA ASP A 11 -15.77 -21.36 9.90
C ASP A 11 -17.09 -21.29 9.13
N LEU A 12 -17.59 -20.07 8.91
CA LEU A 12 -18.89 -19.82 8.27
C LEU A 12 -18.95 -20.45 6.87
N ASP A 13 -17.81 -20.48 6.17
CA ASP A 13 -17.65 -21.18 4.89
C ASP A 13 -17.98 -22.68 4.99
N THR A 14 -17.58 -23.33 6.10
CA THR A 14 -17.88 -24.75 6.33
C THR A 14 -19.37 -24.97 6.56
N LEU A 15 -20.01 -24.08 7.34
CA LEU A 15 -21.45 -24.16 7.62
C LEU A 15 -22.30 -23.93 6.38
N ILE A 16 -21.88 -23.01 5.50
CA ILE A 16 -22.52 -22.77 4.20
C ILE A 16 -22.36 -23.99 3.29
N ALA A 17 -21.17 -24.57 3.21
CA ALA A 17 -20.92 -25.77 2.41
C ALA A 17 -21.75 -26.98 2.89
N ASP A 18 -21.84 -27.18 4.20
CA ASP A 18 -22.68 -28.22 4.80
C ASP A 18 -24.17 -28.00 4.46
N ALA A 19 -24.65 -26.75 4.53
CA ALA A 19 -26.02 -26.39 4.17
C ALA A 19 -26.31 -26.68 2.68
N GLU A 20 -25.42 -26.31 1.76
CA GLU A 20 -25.55 -26.59 0.33
C GLU A 20 -25.57 -28.11 0.04
N LYS A 21 -24.75 -28.88 0.74
CA LYS A 21 -24.71 -30.35 0.65
C LYS A 21 -26.02 -30.98 1.12
N ILE A 22 -26.55 -30.53 2.27
CA ILE A 22 -27.84 -31.00 2.80
C ILE A 22 -28.97 -30.64 1.84
N ALA A 23 -29.00 -29.41 1.32
CA ALA A 23 -30.02 -28.97 0.36
C ALA A 23 -30.02 -29.85 -0.91
N THR A 24 -28.85 -30.26 -1.38
CA THR A 24 -28.73 -31.19 -2.52
C THR A 24 -29.32 -32.56 -2.19
N LYS A 25 -29.02 -33.13 -1.02
CA LYS A 25 -29.58 -34.42 -0.59
C LYS A 25 -31.10 -34.38 -0.46
N VAL A 26 -31.64 -33.31 0.14
CA VAL A 26 -33.10 -33.12 0.30
C VAL A 26 -33.76 -33.00 -1.07
N HIS A 27 -33.14 -32.29 -2.02
CA HIS A 27 -33.63 -32.19 -3.38
C HIS A 27 -33.75 -33.55 -4.07
N THR A 28 -32.68 -34.36 -4.01
CA THR A 28 -32.67 -35.71 -4.59
C THR A 28 -33.80 -36.57 -3.99
N ALA A 29 -33.94 -36.58 -2.66
CA ALA A 29 -34.99 -37.34 -1.99
C ALA A 29 -36.41 -36.87 -2.38
N LEU A 30 -36.64 -35.55 -2.52
CA LEU A 30 -37.92 -35.00 -2.97
C LEU A 30 -38.23 -35.40 -4.43
N THR A 31 -37.22 -35.42 -5.30
CA THR A 31 -37.37 -35.85 -6.70
C THR A 31 -37.68 -37.34 -6.81
N GLU A 32 -36.99 -38.18 -6.02
CA GLU A 32 -37.25 -39.62 -5.95
C GLU A 32 -38.66 -39.91 -5.42
N ALA A 33 -39.06 -39.25 -4.33
CA ALA A 33 -40.41 -39.35 -3.78
C ALA A 33 -41.47 -38.93 -4.79
N GLN A 34 -41.23 -37.85 -5.54
CA GLN A 34 -42.15 -37.38 -6.59
C GLN A 34 -42.33 -38.43 -7.70
N SER A 35 -41.23 -39.04 -8.15
CA SER A 35 -41.27 -40.10 -9.15
C SER A 35 -42.09 -41.30 -8.65
N LEU A 36 -41.91 -41.69 -7.38
CA LEU A 36 -42.67 -42.77 -6.77
C LEU A 36 -44.17 -42.45 -6.68
N VAL A 37 -44.53 -41.28 -6.16
CA VAL A 37 -45.93 -40.82 -6.04
C VAL A 37 -46.60 -40.77 -7.42
N ALA A 38 -45.91 -40.25 -8.44
CA ALA A 38 -46.42 -40.23 -9.81
C ALA A 38 -46.69 -41.64 -10.36
N LYS A 39 -45.79 -42.60 -10.13
CA LYS A 39 -45.99 -44.00 -10.52
C LYS A 39 -47.20 -44.61 -9.82
N ARG A 40 -47.34 -44.40 -8.51
CA ARG A 40 -48.49 -44.92 -7.73
C ARG A 40 -49.81 -44.28 -8.17
N MET A 41 -49.82 -43.01 -8.54
CA MET A 41 -51.01 -42.34 -9.07
C MET A 41 -51.51 -43.02 -10.36
N ILE A 42 -50.60 -43.39 -11.26
CA ILE A 42 -50.94 -44.12 -12.50
C ILE A 42 -51.50 -45.52 -12.19
N GLU A 43 -50.91 -46.23 -11.22
CA GLU A 43 -51.40 -47.56 -10.81
C GLU A 43 -52.80 -47.48 -10.21
N VAL A 44 -53.02 -46.54 -9.29
CA VAL A 44 -54.31 -46.34 -8.60
C VAL A 44 -55.41 -45.89 -9.57
N ALA A 45 -55.05 -45.19 -10.65
CA ALA A 45 -56.01 -44.81 -11.70
C ALA A 45 -56.63 -46.01 -12.44
N ARG A 46 -56.02 -47.21 -12.39
CA ARG A 46 -56.54 -48.44 -13.03
C ARG A 46 -57.65 -49.11 -12.24
N PHE A 47 -57.90 -48.71 -11.00
CA PHE A 47 -58.92 -49.29 -10.14
C PHE A 47 -60.20 -48.44 -10.18
N THR A 48 -61.31 -49.07 -10.56
CA THR A 48 -62.65 -48.47 -10.59
C THR A 48 -63.44 -48.91 -9.35
N GLU A 49 -63.58 -48.00 -8.38
CA GLU A 49 -64.47 -48.04 -7.20
C GLU A 49 -64.02 -48.81 -5.94
N GLY A 50 -64.56 -48.38 -4.80
CA GLY A 50 -64.26 -48.93 -3.46
C GLY A 50 -62.99 -48.36 -2.80
N PRO A 51 -62.10 -49.20 -2.24
CA PRO A 51 -60.89 -48.79 -1.51
C PRO A 51 -59.95 -47.82 -2.26
N ALA A 52 -60.01 -47.78 -3.60
CA ALA A 52 -59.19 -46.91 -4.43
C ALA A 52 -59.40 -45.40 -4.16
N LYS A 53 -60.57 -44.98 -3.66
CA LYS A 53 -60.83 -43.56 -3.34
C LYS A 53 -59.97 -43.06 -2.17
N SER A 54 -59.89 -43.84 -1.09
CA SER A 54 -59.07 -43.51 0.08
C SER A 54 -57.58 -43.41 -0.29
N VAL A 55 -57.09 -44.32 -1.13
CA VAL A 55 -55.71 -44.31 -1.59
C VAL A 55 -55.41 -43.09 -2.46
N LYS A 56 -56.34 -42.64 -3.30
CA LYS A 56 -56.19 -41.39 -4.08
C LYS A 56 -56.05 -40.18 -3.17
N GLU A 57 -56.91 -40.07 -2.16
CA GLU A 57 -56.85 -38.96 -1.19
C GLU A 57 -55.51 -38.94 -0.42
N GLU A 58 -54.98 -40.10 -0.04
CA GLU A 58 -53.66 -40.21 0.57
C GLU A 58 -52.51 -39.80 -0.38
N ILE A 59 -52.56 -40.24 -1.64
CA ILE A 59 -51.60 -39.85 -2.68
C ILE A 59 -51.62 -38.33 -2.90
N ASP A 60 -52.81 -37.71 -2.94
CA ASP A 60 -52.96 -36.27 -3.07
C ASP A 60 -52.37 -35.52 -1.87
N MET A 61 -52.56 -36.04 -0.64
CA MET A 61 -51.92 -35.50 0.56
C MET A 61 -50.40 -35.61 0.50
N LEU A 62 -49.86 -36.73 0.02
CA LEU A 62 -48.41 -36.90 -0.17
C LEU A 62 -47.88 -35.93 -1.23
N GLN A 63 -48.63 -35.70 -2.31
CA GLN A 63 -48.28 -34.72 -3.34
C GLN A 63 -48.20 -33.30 -2.78
N LYS A 64 -49.19 -32.88 -1.99
CA LYS A 64 -49.17 -31.59 -1.29
C LYS A 64 -47.97 -31.46 -0.36
N ARG A 65 -47.70 -32.49 0.46
CA ARG A 65 -46.54 -32.50 1.38
C ARG A 65 -45.19 -32.39 0.65
N MET A 66 -45.06 -32.98 -0.53
CA MET A 66 -43.85 -32.84 -1.35
C MET A 66 -43.70 -31.42 -1.90
N GLU A 67 -44.80 -30.79 -2.30
CA GLU A 67 -44.76 -29.40 -2.78
C GLU A 67 -44.35 -28.43 -1.66
N ASP A 68 -44.96 -28.55 -0.48
CA ASP A 68 -44.53 -27.80 0.71
C ASP A 68 -43.03 -28.03 1.01
N GLY A 69 -42.56 -29.26 0.82
CA GLY A 69 -41.16 -29.64 0.95
C GLY A 69 -40.25 -28.92 -0.06
N ARG A 70 -40.68 -28.81 -1.33
CA ARG A 70 -39.95 -28.07 -2.37
C ARG A 70 -39.90 -26.58 -2.07
N GLU A 71 -41.02 -25.98 -1.67
CA GLU A 71 -41.08 -24.56 -1.30
C GLU A 71 -40.13 -24.26 -0.13
N ARG A 72 -40.17 -25.07 0.93
CA ARG A 72 -39.24 -24.94 2.08
C ARG A 72 -37.78 -25.10 1.66
N LEU A 73 -37.48 -26.03 0.76
CA LEU A 73 -36.13 -26.23 0.24
C LEU A 73 -35.67 -25.01 -0.60
N GLN A 74 -36.56 -24.43 -1.41
CA GLN A 74 -36.27 -23.24 -2.20
C GLN A 74 -35.98 -22.04 -1.28
N GLN A 75 -36.80 -21.82 -0.26
CA GLN A 75 -36.58 -20.80 0.76
C GLN A 75 -35.25 -21.01 1.50
N PHE A 76 -34.92 -22.26 1.86
CA PHE A 76 -33.66 -22.61 2.51
C PHE A 76 -32.45 -22.30 1.62
N ARG A 77 -32.51 -22.65 0.34
CA ARG A 77 -31.45 -22.35 -0.65
C ARG A 77 -31.28 -20.83 -0.83
N ALA A 78 -32.36 -20.09 -0.98
CA ALA A 78 -32.32 -18.63 -1.08
C ALA A 78 -31.69 -17.99 0.16
N SER A 79 -32.10 -18.41 1.36
CA SER A 79 -31.51 -17.93 2.61
C SER A 79 -30.03 -18.28 2.76
N THR A 80 -29.61 -19.45 2.28
CA THR A 80 -28.20 -19.89 2.32
C THR A 80 -27.35 -19.08 1.33
N ALA A 81 -27.86 -18.86 0.11
CA ALA A 81 -27.21 -18.03 -0.90
C ALA A 81 -27.03 -16.59 -0.43
N GLU A 82 -28.05 -16.01 0.24
CA GLU A 82 -27.96 -14.66 0.78
C GLU A 82 -26.91 -14.55 1.91
N ARG A 83 -26.87 -15.51 2.84
CA ARG A 83 -25.82 -15.52 3.88
C ARG A 83 -24.42 -15.62 3.30
N LYS A 84 -24.25 -16.46 2.28
CA LYS A 84 -22.98 -16.57 1.55
C LYS A 84 -22.62 -15.26 0.89
N ARG A 85 -23.57 -14.60 0.22
CA ARG A 85 -23.37 -13.27 -0.38
C ARG A 85 -22.89 -12.26 0.65
N THR A 86 -23.60 -12.12 1.76
CA THR A 86 -23.25 -11.19 2.85
C THR A 86 -21.85 -11.47 3.37
N HIS A 87 -21.54 -12.74 3.66
CA HIS A 87 -20.22 -13.11 4.18
C HIS A 87 -19.08 -12.76 3.22
N LEU A 88 -19.23 -13.07 1.93
CA LEU A 88 -18.22 -12.74 0.92
C LEU A 88 -18.02 -11.23 0.78
N LEU A 89 -19.09 -10.43 0.88
CA LEU A 89 -18.99 -8.98 0.85
C LEU A 89 -18.30 -8.40 2.09
N GLU A 90 -18.61 -8.92 3.28
CA GLU A 90 -17.96 -8.53 4.54
C GLU A 90 -16.46 -8.88 4.56
N ASP A 91 -16.09 -10.06 4.04
CA ASP A 91 -14.70 -10.49 3.92
C ASP A 91 -13.91 -9.54 3.01
N VAL A 92 -14.47 -9.14 1.86
CA VAL A 92 -13.84 -8.15 0.98
C VAL A 92 -13.76 -6.77 1.64
N ASP A 93 -14.85 -6.31 2.27
CA ASP A 93 -14.88 -5.00 2.93
C ASP A 93 -13.82 -4.91 4.03
N THR A 94 -13.64 -5.98 4.82
CA THR A 94 -12.59 -6.09 5.83
C THR A 94 -11.19 -5.92 5.24
N LYS A 95 -10.90 -6.56 4.09
CA LYS A 95 -9.60 -6.40 3.41
C LYS A 95 -9.41 -5.01 2.82
N VAL A 96 -10.45 -4.40 2.26
CA VAL A 96 -10.40 -3.03 1.74
C VAL A 96 -10.16 -2.04 2.87
N THR A 97 -10.88 -2.16 3.99
CA THR A 97 -10.72 -1.32 5.18
C THR A 97 -9.32 -1.46 5.79
N ALA A 98 -8.75 -2.67 5.82
CA ALA A 98 -7.36 -2.87 6.25
C ALA A 98 -6.35 -2.18 5.32
N ALA A 99 -6.59 -2.19 4.00
CA ALA A 99 -5.75 -1.45 3.05
C ALA A 99 -5.89 0.06 3.22
N GLU A 100 -7.09 0.58 3.48
CA GLU A 100 -7.32 2.00 3.75
C GLU A 100 -6.55 2.47 4.99
N ALA A 101 -6.54 1.66 6.06
CA ALA A 101 -5.78 1.96 7.26
C ALA A 101 -4.26 2.08 6.98
N GLU A 102 -3.70 1.20 6.15
CA GLU A 102 -2.28 1.29 5.77
C GLU A 102 -1.98 2.52 4.89
N VAL A 103 -2.87 2.87 3.96
CA VAL A 103 -2.75 4.12 3.17
C VAL A 103 -2.83 5.36 4.06
N GLN A 104 -3.70 5.34 5.09
CA GLN A 104 -3.80 6.42 6.06
C GLN A 104 -2.52 6.57 6.89
N LYS A 105 -1.91 5.46 7.32
CA LYS A 105 -0.59 5.49 7.98
C LYS A 105 0.47 6.09 7.06
N MET A 106 0.46 5.74 5.78
CA MET A 106 1.38 6.34 4.80
C MET A 106 1.14 7.85 4.68
N ALA A 107 -0.11 8.29 4.61
CA ALA A 107 -0.43 9.71 4.56
C ALA A 107 0.12 10.47 5.78
N GLN A 108 -0.01 9.90 6.98
CA GLN A 108 0.58 10.47 8.20
C GLN A 108 2.12 10.51 8.14
N ALA A 109 2.75 9.42 7.69
CA ALA A 109 4.21 9.39 7.52
C ALA A 109 4.71 10.44 6.51
N THR A 110 3.98 10.67 5.41
CA THR A 110 4.34 11.71 4.43
C THR A 110 4.15 13.13 4.94
N GLN A 111 3.24 13.37 5.90
CA GLN A 111 3.12 14.70 6.51
C GLN A 111 4.40 15.08 7.27
N ALA A 112 5.05 14.12 7.92
CA ALA A 112 6.33 14.33 8.61
C ALA A 112 7.48 14.66 7.63
N LEU A 113 7.34 14.34 6.34
CA LEU A 113 8.33 14.66 5.31
C LEU A 113 8.28 16.11 4.85
N ASN A 114 7.16 16.82 5.07
CA ASN A 114 7.00 18.19 4.57
C ASN A 114 7.99 19.19 5.18
N SER A 115 8.55 18.88 6.36
CA SER A 115 9.59 19.68 7.00
C SER A 115 11.01 19.32 6.54
N ILE A 116 11.19 18.29 5.71
CA ILE A 116 12.53 17.85 5.30
C ILE A 116 13.03 18.67 4.10
N GLY A 117 14.20 19.28 4.28
CA GLY A 117 14.94 19.93 3.21
C GLY A 117 14.32 21.24 2.75
N LEU A 118 13.74 22.01 3.68
CA LEU A 118 13.30 23.37 3.40
C LEU A 118 14.49 24.25 2.95
N PRO A 119 14.25 25.25 2.08
CA PRO A 119 15.30 26.18 1.65
C PRO A 119 15.97 26.87 2.85
N GLY A 120 17.30 26.95 2.85
CA GLY A 120 18.06 27.59 3.94
C GLY A 120 18.25 26.77 5.22
N GLU A 121 17.54 25.66 5.40
CA GLU A 121 17.73 24.78 6.56
C GLU A 121 18.83 23.74 6.30
N ALA A 122 19.56 23.38 7.35
CA ALA A 122 20.48 22.24 7.34
C ALA A 122 19.69 20.93 7.30
N ALA A 123 20.36 19.81 6.97
CA ALA A 123 19.74 18.50 7.11
C ALA A 123 19.38 18.27 8.58
N ALA A 124 18.08 18.10 8.87
CA ALA A 124 17.62 17.86 10.23
C ALA A 124 18.15 16.50 10.75
N GLU A 125 18.57 16.49 12.01
CA GLU A 125 18.95 15.26 12.70
C GLU A 125 17.72 14.32 12.77
N GLY A 126 17.88 13.07 12.37
CA GLY A 126 16.76 12.11 12.27
C GLY A 126 15.93 12.19 10.98
N ALA A 127 16.20 13.11 10.04
CA ALA A 127 15.47 13.19 8.77
C ALA A 127 15.58 11.90 7.94
N GLN A 128 16.73 11.21 8.02
CA GLN A 128 16.94 9.92 7.37
C GLN A 128 16.00 8.84 7.93
N ASP A 129 15.84 8.79 9.25
CA ASP A 129 14.95 7.84 9.91
C ASP A 129 13.49 8.09 9.48
N VAL A 130 13.07 9.35 9.38
CA VAL A 130 11.71 9.70 8.94
C VAL A 130 11.45 9.24 7.49
N VAL A 131 12.41 9.48 6.58
CA VAL A 131 12.32 9.01 5.18
C VAL A 131 12.29 7.48 5.09
N GLU A 132 13.11 6.80 5.90
CA GLU A 132 13.12 5.33 5.94
C GLU A 132 11.81 4.76 6.47
N GLN A 133 11.25 5.36 7.53
CA GLN A 133 9.95 4.98 8.08
C GLN A 133 8.82 5.19 7.05
N ALA A 134 8.80 6.33 6.35
CA ALA A 134 7.84 6.54 5.26
C ALA A 134 7.97 5.48 4.16
N SER A 135 9.18 5.08 3.81
CA SER A 135 9.45 4.03 2.80
C SER A 135 9.05 2.63 3.26
N LEU A 136 9.13 2.33 4.56
CA LEU A 136 8.63 1.08 5.14
C LEU A 136 7.09 1.04 5.09
N VAL A 137 6.43 2.11 5.52
CA VAL A 137 4.98 2.23 5.49
C VAL A 137 4.45 2.22 4.05
N GLU A 138 5.18 2.83 3.10
CA GLU A 138 4.87 2.77 1.67
C GLU A 138 4.75 1.31 1.18
N ARG A 139 5.74 0.48 1.50
CA ARG A 139 5.76 -0.92 1.09
C ARG A 139 4.60 -1.71 1.70
N ALA A 140 4.28 -1.45 2.98
CA ALA A 140 3.15 -2.07 3.66
C ALA A 140 1.81 -1.67 3.01
N ALA A 141 1.59 -0.39 2.75
CA ALA A 141 0.39 0.11 2.09
C ALA A 141 0.23 -0.46 0.67
N GLN A 142 1.31 -0.47 -0.13
CA GLN A 142 1.30 -1.05 -1.47
C GLN A 142 0.96 -2.55 -1.45
N ALA A 143 1.53 -3.31 -0.52
CA ALA A 143 1.24 -4.74 -0.36
C ALA A 143 -0.23 -4.97 0.01
N SER A 144 -0.77 -4.16 0.93
CA SER A 144 -2.16 -4.26 1.37
C SER A 144 -3.15 -3.93 0.24
N ILE A 145 -2.90 -2.89 -0.56
CA ILE A 145 -3.73 -2.57 -1.75
C ILE A 145 -3.74 -3.74 -2.75
N VAL A 146 -2.57 -4.33 -3.04
CA VAL A 146 -2.46 -5.46 -3.96
C VAL A 146 -3.23 -6.67 -3.44
N ALA A 147 -3.11 -6.97 -2.14
CA ALA A 147 -3.86 -8.04 -1.49
C ALA A 147 -5.38 -7.81 -1.56
N ALA A 148 -5.84 -6.60 -1.22
CA ALA A 148 -7.25 -6.22 -1.28
C ALA A 148 -7.82 -6.33 -2.71
N ARG A 149 -7.06 -5.88 -3.73
CA ARG A 149 -7.47 -5.97 -5.14
C ARG A 149 -7.58 -7.42 -5.61
N LYS A 150 -6.59 -8.26 -5.26
CA LYS A 150 -6.62 -9.69 -5.58
C LYS A 150 -7.83 -10.37 -4.94
N HIS A 151 -8.10 -10.05 -3.68
CA HIS A 151 -9.22 -10.61 -2.92
C HIS A 151 -10.58 -10.19 -3.50
N LEU A 152 -10.73 -8.89 -3.81
CA LEU A 152 -11.92 -8.35 -4.47
C LEU A 152 -12.21 -9.06 -5.80
N LEU A 153 -11.18 -9.31 -6.63
CA LEU A 153 -11.35 -10.01 -7.91
C LEU A 153 -11.80 -11.46 -7.73
N LEU A 154 -11.20 -12.18 -6.78
CA LEU A 154 -11.55 -13.55 -6.45
C LEU A 154 -13.02 -13.64 -6.00
N ARG A 155 -13.40 -12.84 -5.01
CA ARG A 155 -14.75 -12.82 -4.42
C ARG A 155 -15.81 -12.30 -5.39
N THR A 156 -15.48 -11.36 -6.28
CA THR A 156 -16.36 -10.92 -7.38
C THR A 156 -16.77 -12.11 -8.26
N THR A 157 -15.84 -13.02 -8.54
CA THR A 157 -16.11 -14.20 -9.38
C THR A 157 -17.07 -15.17 -8.67
N GLU A 158 -16.93 -15.33 -7.35
CA GLU A 158 -17.84 -16.14 -6.53
C GLU A 158 -19.23 -15.52 -6.43
N LEU A 159 -19.33 -14.20 -6.20
CA LEU A 159 -20.58 -13.47 -6.13
C LEU A 159 -21.35 -13.49 -7.46
N LYS A 160 -20.65 -13.43 -8.61
CA LYS A 160 -21.28 -13.61 -9.93
C LYS A 160 -21.95 -14.96 -10.11
N LYS A 161 -21.40 -16.04 -9.52
CA LYS A 161 -22.03 -17.36 -9.53
C LYS A 161 -23.32 -17.39 -8.71
N LEU A 162 -23.39 -16.61 -7.62
CA LEU A 162 -24.59 -16.46 -6.80
C LEU A 162 -25.66 -15.58 -7.44
N ALA A 163 -25.26 -14.59 -8.26
CA ALA A 163 -26.20 -13.74 -9.00
C ALA A 163 -27.07 -14.51 -10.00
N MET A 164 -26.55 -15.60 -10.57
CA MET A 164 -27.33 -16.52 -11.41
C MET A 164 -28.45 -17.23 -10.63
N ALA A 165 -28.37 -17.26 -9.30
CA ALA A 165 -29.39 -17.80 -8.40
C ALA A 165 -30.32 -16.71 -7.82
N GLY A 166 -30.28 -15.48 -8.34
CA GLY A 166 -31.20 -14.38 -7.99
C GLY A 166 -30.67 -13.35 -6.99
N ALA A 167 -29.41 -13.46 -6.54
CA ALA A 167 -28.81 -12.55 -5.55
C ALA A 167 -27.90 -11.49 -6.19
N HIS A 168 -28.33 -10.22 -6.26
CA HIS A 168 -27.54 -9.16 -6.90
C HIS A 168 -26.51 -8.51 -5.93
N SER A 169 -25.29 -8.23 -6.40
CA SER A 169 -24.21 -7.58 -5.61
C SER A 169 -23.44 -6.51 -6.39
N GLY A 170 -24.02 -6.01 -7.49
CA GLY A 170 -23.32 -5.14 -8.43
C GLY A 170 -22.93 -3.79 -7.83
N SER A 171 -23.82 -3.19 -7.03
CA SER A 171 -23.60 -1.87 -6.43
C SER A 171 -22.53 -1.91 -5.33
N GLU A 172 -22.56 -2.92 -4.45
CA GLU A 172 -21.57 -3.06 -3.37
C GLU A 172 -20.17 -3.35 -3.92
N LEU A 173 -20.06 -4.23 -4.91
CA LEU A 173 -18.80 -4.50 -5.60
C LEU A 173 -18.26 -3.27 -6.33
N GLY A 174 -19.13 -2.52 -7.00
CA GLY A 174 -18.78 -1.25 -7.63
C GLY A 174 -18.20 -0.25 -6.62
N ARG A 175 -18.84 -0.10 -5.45
CA ARG A 175 -18.36 0.76 -4.36
C ARG A 175 -16.97 0.33 -3.86
N LEU A 176 -16.77 -0.97 -3.60
CA LEU A 176 -15.49 -1.52 -3.13
C LEU A 176 -14.38 -1.34 -4.17
N GLN A 177 -14.68 -1.55 -5.45
CA GLN A 177 -13.74 -1.33 -6.55
C GLN A 177 -13.31 0.13 -6.65
N THR A 178 -14.25 1.07 -6.50
CA THR A 178 -13.95 2.51 -6.48
C THR A 178 -13.02 2.86 -5.32
N ARG A 179 -13.28 2.37 -4.10
CA ARG A 179 -12.40 2.58 -2.93
C ARG A 179 -10.96 2.11 -3.20
N VAL A 180 -10.80 0.90 -3.73
CA VAL A 180 -9.48 0.36 -4.10
C VAL A 180 -8.77 1.21 -5.15
N ASN A 181 -9.50 1.70 -6.16
CA ASN A 181 -8.93 2.56 -7.19
C ASN A 181 -8.50 3.92 -6.62
N SER A 182 -9.29 4.53 -5.74
CA SER A 182 -8.95 5.77 -5.05
C SER A 182 -7.68 5.61 -4.20
N MET A 183 -7.60 4.53 -3.40
CA MET A 183 -6.38 4.21 -2.65
C MET A 183 -5.14 4.11 -3.55
N GLN A 184 -5.24 3.46 -4.71
CA GLN A 184 -4.12 3.33 -5.65
C GLN A 184 -3.67 4.68 -6.22
N GLN A 185 -4.61 5.60 -6.47
CA GLN A 185 -4.32 6.96 -6.91
C GLN A 185 -3.62 7.76 -5.81
N ASP A 186 -4.14 7.72 -4.59
CA ASP A 186 -3.55 8.44 -3.46
C ASP A 186 -2.17 7.90 -3.10
N MET A 187 -2.00 6.58 -3.08
CA MET A 187 -0.71 5.90 -2.92
C MET A 187 0.34 6.40 -3.92
N THR A 188 -0.06 6.66 -5.17
CA THR A 188 0.85 7.18 -6.20
C THR A 188 1.33 8.59 -5.86
N LYS A 189 0.43 9.46 -5.38
CA LYS A 189 0.78 10.82 -4.95
C LYS A 189 1.73 10.79 -3.74
N LEU A 190 1.39 9.99 -2.73
CA LEU A 190 2.18 9.85 -1.49
C LEU A 190 3.59 9.29 -1.77
N ARG A 191 3.70 8.34 -2.71
CA ARG A 191 5.00 7.82 -3.17
C ARG A 191 5.85 8.92 -3.81
N THR A 192 5.26 9.77 -4.64
CA THR A 192 5.99 10.92 -5.23
C THR A 192 6.49 11.85 -4.13
N THR A 193 5.66 12.21 -3.15
CA THR A 193 6.08 13.02 -2.00
C THR A 193 7.24 12.39 -1.24
N THR A 194 7.22 11.06 -1.05
CA THR A 194 8.31 10.34 -0.37
C THR A 194 9.62 10.43 -1.15
N LYS A 195 9.58 10.20 -2.45
CA LYS A 195 10.76 10.32 -3.34
C LYS A 195 11.31 11.74 -3.38
N ASP A 196 10.45 12.74 -3.47
CA ASP A 196 10.86 14.14 -3.48
C ASP A 196 11.57 14.51 -2.17
N ALA A 197 11.09 14.03 -1.03
CA ALA A 197 11.71 14.24 0.28
C ALA A 197 13.06 13.52 0.39
N GLU A 198 13.16 12.28 -0.10
CA GLU A 198 14.43 11.52 -0.16
C GLU A 198 15.48 12.27 -1.02
N GLU A 199 15.07 12.78 -2.18
CA GLU A 199 15.95 13.57 -3.05
C GLU A 199 16.42 14.86 -2.36
N ARG A 200 15.50 15.60 -1.71
CA ARG A 200 15.85 16.82 -0.94
C ARG A 200 16.81 16.51 0.19
N LEU A 201 16.61 15.43 0.94
CA LEU A 201 17.51 15.03 2.01
C LEU A 201 18.91 14.73 1.46
N ARG A 202 19.00 13.96 0.37
CA ARG A 202 20.27 13.65 -0.29
C ARG A 202 21.00 14.90 -0.77
N VAL A 203 20.26 15.85 -1.34
CA VAL A 203 20.77 17.18 -1.73
C VAL A 203 21.35 17.92 -0.52
N LYS A 204 20.63 17.98 0.60
CA LYS A 204 21.10 18.67 1.82
C LYS A 204 22.32 18.01 2.44
N GLN A 205 22.38 16.68 2.48
CA GLN A 205 23.56 15.95 2.94
C GLN A 205 24.78 16.25 2.07
N LEU A 206 24.61 16.23 0.75
CA LEU A 206 25.69 16.60 -0.19
C LEU A 206 26.14 18.05 0.03
N ASN A 207 25.22 18.99 0.21
CA ASN A 207 25.55 20.39 0.45
C ASN A 207 26.27 20.60 1.78
N ALA A 208 25.88 19.90 2.85
CA ALA A 208 26.58 19.94 4.13
C ALA A 208 28.02 19.42 4.00
N GLU A 209 28.23 18.30 3.29
CA GLU A 209 29.56 17.75 3.02
C GLU A 209 30.45 18.75 2.26
N LEU A 210 29.90 19.35 1.18
CA LEU A 210 30.62 20.33 0.37
C LEU A 210 30.91 21.61 1.15
N ALA A 211 29.96 22.10 1.94
CA ALA A 211 30.16 23.27 2.80
C ALA A 211 31.30 23.06 3.80
N MET A 212 31.39 21.87 4.43
CA MET A 212 32.51 21.52 5.29
C MET A 212 33.85 21.52 4.55
N ARG A 213 33.91 20.96 3.33
CA ARG A 213 35.14 20.95 2.51
C ARG A 213 35.58 22.35 2.10
N VAL A 214 34.62 23.20 1.72
CA VAL A 214 34.88 24.62 1.43
C VAL A 214 35.42 25.32 2.67
N HIS A 215 34.78 25.13 3.83
CA HIS A 215 35.22 25.75 5.08
C HIS A 215 36.63 25.32 5.51
N VAL A 216 36.94 24.02 5.42
CA VAL A 216 38.29 23.51 5.68
C VAL A 216 39.31 24.10 4.70
N SER A 217 38.95 24.24 3.43
CA SER A 217 39.83 24.86 2.42
C SER A 217 40.05 26.34 2.70
N GLU A 218 38.99 27.09 3.03
CA GLU A 218 39.06 28.51 3.41
C GLU A 218 39.93 28.72 4.66
N ALA A 219 39.78 27.87 5.69
CA ALA A 219 40.58 27.96 6.90
C ALA A 219 42.09 27.73 6.63
N GLU A 220 42.44 26.85 5.69
CA GLU A 220 43.83 26.65 5.29
C GLU A 220 44.37 27.85 4.52
N VAL A 221 43.57 28.47 3.64
CA VAL A 221 43.93 29.74 2.98
C VAL A 221 44.15 30.85 4.00
N ASP A 222 43.28 30.99 4.98
CA ASP A 222 43.41 32.03 6.01
C ASP A 222 44.65 31.78 6.90
N LYS A 223 45.06 30.53 7.14
CA LYS A 223 46.35 30.21 7.79
C LYS A 223 47.55 30.66 6.96
N VAL A 224 47.52 30.48 5.62
CA VAL A 224 48.57 31.00 4.73
C VAL A 224 48.62 32.52 4.83
N ALA A 225 47.47 33.18 4.68
CA ALA A 225 47.39 34.64 4.73
C ALA A 225 47.91 35.22 6.05
N ALA A 226 47.56 34.60 7.19
CA ALA A 226 48.04 35.01 8.50
C ALA A 226 49.55 34.78 8.70
N ALA A 227 50.11 33.73 8.09
CA ALA A 227 51.53 33.42 8.19
C ALA A 227 52.40 34.34 7.30
N VAL A 228 51.86 34.89 6.21
CA VAL A 228 52.53 35.85 5.32
C VAL A 228 52.40 37.30 5.80
N ALA A 229 51.53 37.58 6.78
CA ALA A 229 51.36 38.93 7.32
C ALA A 229 52.67 39.48 7.91
N PRO A 230 53.09 40.71 7.55
CA PRO A 230 54.38 41.26 7.94
C PRO A 230 54.49 41.42 9.47
N LYS A 231 55.52 40.82 10.08
CA LYS A 231 55.78 40.86 11.54
C LYS A 231 56.95 41.78 11.91
N GLY A 232 57.01 42.98 11.31
CA GLY A 232 58.10 43.94 11.52
C GLY A 232 59.31 43.69 10.60
N ASP A 233 60.41 44.40 10.85
CA ASP A 233 61.66 44.38 10.06
C ASP A 233 62.52 43.11 10.27
N GLU A 234 61.99 42.07 10.91
CA GLU A 234 62.72 40.81 11.08
C GLU A 234 62.83 40.06 9.74
N ALA A 235 64.07 39.76 9.35
CA ALA A 235 64.36 38.95 8.17
C ALA A 235 63.67 37.57 8.30
N VAL A 236 62.86 37.21 7.31
CA VAL A 236 62.18 35.92 7.25
C VAL A 236 63.21 34.81 7.18
N SER A 237 63.22 33.92 8.19
CA SER A 237 64.15 32.79 8.24
C SER A 237 63.81 31.72 7.19
N ALA A 238 64.80 30.96 6.73
CA ALA A 238 64.62 29.88 5.75
C ALA A 238 63.58 28.83 6.20
N GLU A 239 63.56 28.50 7.51
CA GLU A 239 62.54 27.60 8.08
C GLU A 239 61.12 28.16 7.95
N THR A 240 60.96 29.49 8.04
CA THR A 240 59.65 30.13 7.88
C THR A 240 59.17 30.06 6.44
N VAL A 241 60.08 30.22 5.46
CA VAL A 241 59.79 30.08 4.03
C VAL A 241 59.38 28.65 3.70
N GLU A 242 60.13 27.64 4.15
CA GLU A 242 59.80 26.22 3.89
C GLU A 242 58.44 25.84 4.49
N ARG A 243 58.15 26.32 5.70
CA ARG A 243 56.85 26.12 6.35
C ARG A 243 55.72 26.79 5.55
N LEU A 244 55.92 28.01 5.06
CA LEU A 244 54.94 28.72 4.23
C LEU A 244 54.66 27.97 2.93
N ASP A 245 55.69 27.50 2.22
CA ASP A 245 55.54 26.73 0.98
C ASP A 245 54.73 25.45 1.19
N LYS A 246 54.96 24.75 2.31
CA LYS A 246 54.21 23.54 2.65
C LYS A 246 52.72 23.82 2.93
N VAL A 247 52.42 24.88 3.69
CA VAL A 247 51.03 25.25 3.99
C VAL A 247 50.34 25.77 2.72
N MET A 248 51.01 26.59 1.92
CA MET A 248 50.51 27.10 0.64
C MET A 248 50.21 25.97 -0.34
N SER A 249 51.14 25.03 -0.52
CA SER A 249 50.94 23.85 -1.38
C SER A 249 49.74 23.01 -0.92
N SER A 250 49.57 22.82 0.40
CA SER A 250 48.42 22.10 0.95
C SER A 250 47.10 22.83 0.71
N ALA A 251 47.06 24.14 0.94
CA ALA A 251 45.88 24.98 0.71
C ALA A 251 45.47 24.99 -0.78
N THR A 252 46.44 25.19 -1.69
CA THR A 252 46.24 25.15 -3.14
C THR A 252 45.71 23.79 -3.62
N ALA A 253 46.26 22.69 -3.09
CA ALA A 253 45.77 21.35 -3.44
C ALA A 253 44.31 21.12 -2.97
N LYS A 254 43.98 21.50 -1.73
CA LYS A 254 42.63 21.34 -1.17
C LYS A 254 41.59 22.20 -1.89
N ILE A 255 41.92 23.44 -2.20
CA ILE A 255 41.00 24.36 -2.87
C ILE A 255 40.75 23.94 -4.32
N SER A 256 41.79 23.52 -5.04
CA SER A 256 41.68 23.01 -6.41
C SER A 256 40.83 21.73 -6.48
N ALA A 257 41.02 20.81 -5.53
CA ALA A 257 40.20 19.61 -5.41
C ALA A 257 38.72 19.95 -5.13
N THR A 258 38.46 20.89 -4.22
CA THR A 258 37.10 21.34 -3.88
C THR A 258 36.43 22.06 -5.05
N SER A 259 37.16 22.91 -5.76
CA SER A 259 36.73 23.58 -6.99
C SER A 259 36.29 22.58 -8.05
N THR A 260 37.16 21.61 -8.36
CA THR A 260 36.89 20.58 -9.39
C THR A 260 35.64 19.76 -9.03
N LEU A 261 35.47 19.41 -7.76
CA LEU A 261 34.30 18.69 -7.30
C LEU A 261 33.01 19.51 -7.46
N LEU A 262 33.02 20.79 -7.08
CA LEU A 262 31.88 21.69 -7.26
C LEU A 262 31.52 21.83 -8.74
N ASP A 263 32.51 21.98 -9.62
CA ASP A 263 32.30 22.08 -11.07
C ASP A 263 31.67 20.82 -11.64
N VAL A 264 32.07 19.64 -11.16
CA VAL A 264 31.44 18.36 -11.55
C VAL A 264 29.99 18.29 -11.06
N LYS A 265 29.72 18.66 -9.79
CA LYS A 265 28.36 18.61 -9.23
C LYS A 265 27.41 19.63 -9.85
N LEU A 266 27.91 20.82 -10.20
CA LEU A 266 27.13 21.87 -10.86
C LEU A 266 26.60 21.46 -12.23
N LYS A 267 27.33 20.60 -12.96
CA LYS A 267 26.89 20.10 -14.28
C LYS A 267 25.60 19.28 -14.20
N THR A 268 25.41 18.55 -13.10
CA THR A 268 24.25 17.67 -12.89
C THR A 268 23.20 18.28 -11.97
N ALA A 269 23.50 19.42 -11.34
CA ALA A 269 22.60 20.06 -10.40
C ALA A 269 21.48 20.84 -11.10
N SER A 270 20.30 20.82 -10.50
CA SER A 270 19.13 21.58 -10.92
C SER A 270 18.47 22.25 -9.71
N GLY A 271 17.59 23.23 -9.97
CA GLY A 271 16.82 23.92 -8.94
C GLY A 271 17.67 24.48 -7.78
N ILE A 272 17.20 24.27 -6.56
CA ILE A 272 17.81 24.78 -5.32
C ILE A 272 19.25 24.25 -5.12
N LEU A 273 19.52 22.99 -5.46
CA LEU A 273 20.88 22.44 -5.37
C LEU A 273 21.85 23.28 -6.22
N LYS A 274 21.45 23.64 -7.45
CA LYS A 274 22.30 24.43 -8.36
C LYS A 274 22.60 25.81 -7.81
N GLU A 275 21.62 26.47 -7.20
CA GLU A 275 21.80 27.78 -6.57
C GLU A 275 22.78 27.71 -5.39
N GLU A 276 22.58 26.76 -4.47
CA GLU A 276 23.45 26.58 -3.30
C GLU A 276 24.90 26.20 -3.72
N LEU A 277 25.06 25.30 -4.69
CA LEU A 277 26.36 24.95 -5.25
C LEU A 277 27.06 26.12 -5.95
N SER A 278 26.31 26.98 -6.65
CA SER A 278 26.86 28.15 -7.34
C SER A 278 27.39 29.17 -6.32
N ALA A 279 26.67 29.37 -5.21
CA ALA A 279 27.11 30.21 -4.11
C ALA A 279 28.39 29.68 -3.44
N MET A 280 28.48 28.36 -3.23
CA MET A 280 29.70 27.70 -2.73
C MET A 280 30.86 27.85 -3.71
N ARG A 281 30.63 27.72 -5.02
CA ARG A 281 31.66 27.92 -6.03
C ARG A 281 32.22 29.33 -6.02
N ALA A 282 31.36 30.34 -5.88
CA ALA A 282 31.78 31.74 -5.75
C ALA A 282 32.65 31.98 -4.51
N LYS A 283 32.38 31.29 -3.39
CA LYS A 283 33.24 31.33 -2.19
C LYS A 283 34.61 30.73 -2.47
N VAL A 284 34.66 29.54 -3.06
CA VAL A 284 35.92 28.88 -3.47
C VAL A 284 36.73 29.78 -4.39
N THR A 285 36.12 30.39 -5.41
CA THR A 285 36.82 31.32 -6.32
C THR A 285 37.39 32.54 -5.60
N ARG A 286 36.74 33.05 -4.55
CA ARG A 286 37.31 34.14 -3.73
C ARG A 286 38.51 33.66 -2.91
N ALA A 287 38.45 32.45 -2.36
CA ALA A 287 39.57 31.89 -1.62
C ALA A 287 40.75 31.52 -2.54
N GLU A 288 40.50 31.09 -3.79
CA GLU A 288 41.54 30.89 -4.81
C GLU A 288 42.31 32.19 -5.08
N LYS A 289 41.58 33.31 -5.20
CA LYS A 289 42.18 34.65 -5.41
C LYS A 289 43.02 35.15 -4.22
N LYS A 290 42.84 34.61 -3.01
CA LYS A 290 43.67 34.98 -1.85
C LYS A 290 45.03 34.26 -1.84
N LEU A 291 45.16 33.14 -2.57
CA LEU A 291 46.40 32.36 -2.68
C LEU A 291 47.27 32.79 -3.87
N ALA A 292 46.68 33.52 -4.83
CA ALA A 292 47.36 34.06 -6.00
C ALA A 292 47.97 35.44 -5.70
#